data_AF-A0AAJ7BRW2-F1
#
_entry.id   AF-A0AAJ7BRW2-F1
#
_cell.length_a   1.000
_cell.length_b   1.000
_cell.length_c   1.000
_cell.angle_alpha   90.00
_cell.angle_beta   90.00
_cell.angle_gamma   90.00
#
_symmetry.space_group_name_H-M   'P 1'
#
loop_
_entity.id
_entity.type
_entity.pdbx_description
1 polymer ?
#
loop_
_entity_poly.entity_id
_entity_poly.type
_entity_poly.pdbx_seq_one_letter_code
_entity_poly.pdbx_strand_id
1 'polypeptide(L)'
;MKIKMAWTVRTAVIKLPSSGFGILHKVTPNTKNIALMQAAFISTKYIRSLKPPPEHGCPKPYDYVNKRYGVFAQLFDRMMNRFHENSKIIVVDGTIASGKTEVAKTLANEFDMLYSPAPDEEDLYIHESGYDLRKLNHKLPESLQLIDVENFLKNPDHVNSGLFQINMYAARYMQYILALEHILNTGQGVVIERCPWGDTVFMDAMHKAGYVTTATLTSYREIMKNSLHYLMRPNLIVYLDAPVETVQQKIKQRGIPYEVNSKVLTKDYLQTIEKSTRINYLKSLSSHAEILIYDWSNGGDAGSIIEDIEQINFETERHDPKHADWKFDAVDSVRRRRVLYTNNKIELINALKVDEVWNPDLLITPEEDNKYRLVMDEMEEELRYQKGYNHLKGDKVLWKL
;
A
#
# COMPACT_ATOMS: atom_id res chain seq x y z
N MET A 1 49.02 8.74 40.87
CA MET A 1 47.84 8.67 41.77
C MET A 1 46.62 8.36 40.90
N LYS A 2 46.26 7.07 40.75
CA LYS A 2 45.16 6.61 39.89
C LYS A 2 43.88 6.55 40.74
N ILE A 3 42.94 7.46 40.48
CA ILE A 3 41.65 7.50 41.16
C ILE A 3 40.72 6.49 40.48
N LYS A 4 40.38 5.43 41.22
CA LYS A 4 39.30 4.50 40.88
C LYS A 4 37.96 5.16 41.21
N MET A 5 37.14 5.46 40.21
CA MET A 5 35.72 5.76 40.42
C MET A 5 34.92 4.46 40.36
N ALA A 6 34.40 4.03 41.51
CA ALA A 6 33.41 2.97 41.62
C ALA A 6 32.03 3.57 41.35
N TRP A 7 31.43 3.23 40.21
CA TRP A 7 29.99 3.43 39.99
C TRP A 7 29.25 2.22 40.55
N THR A 8 28.66 2.35 41.73
CA THR A 8 27.65 1.43 42.23
C THR A 8 26.35 1.64 41.44
N VAL A 9 26.23 0.98 40.29
CA VAL A 9 24.94 0.83 39.61
C VAL A 9 24.11 -0.11 40.47
N ARG A 10 23.08 0.42 41.15
CA ARG A 10 22.02 -0.42 41.72
C ARG A 10 21.30 -1.10 40.57
N THR A 11 21.66 -2.34 40.27
CA THR A 11 20.88 -3.23 39.41
C THR A 11 19.60 -3.61 40.14
N ALA A 12 18.53 -2.87 39.86
CA ALA A 12 17.19 -3.37 40.15
C ALA A 12 16.91 -4.52 39.18
N VAL A 13 17.06 -5.76 39.65
CA VAL A 13 16.53 -6.94 38.95
C VAL A 13 15.01 -6.90 39.12
N ILE A 14 14.34 -6.19 38.22
CA ILE A 14 12.89 -6.34 38.06
C ILE A 14 12.71 -7.67 37.32
N LYS A 15 12.31 -8.72 38.05
CA LYS A 15 11.74 -9.92 37.46
C LYS A 15 10.46 -9.50 36.72
N LEU A 16 10.56 -9.26 35.41
CA LEU A 16 9.40 -9.20 34.54
C LEU A 16 8.78 -10.61 34.53
N PRO A 17 7.47 -10.77 34.81
CA PRO A 17 6.82 -12.06 34.62
C PRO A 17 6.88 -12.40 33.13
N SER A 18 7.61 -13.46 32.82
CA SER A 18 7.61 -14.11 31.52
C SER A 18 6.28 -14.84 31.33
N SER A 19 5.26 -14.14 30.85
CA SER A 19 4.04 -14.78 30.33
C SER A 19 3.22 -13.78 29.51
N GLY A 20 3.50 -13.76 28.22
CA GLY A 20 2.74 -13.00 27.23
C GLY A 20 3.25 -13.33 25.83
N PHE A 21 2.98 -14.55 25.36
CA PHE A 21 3.19 -14.91 23.96
C PHE A 21 2.22 -14.09 23.11
N GLY A 22 2.73 -13.08 22.41
CA GLY A 22 1.95 -12.29 21.46
C GLY A 22 2.07 -12.92 20.08
N ILE A 23 1.11 -13.75 19.70
CA ILE A 23 1.00 -14.30 18.35
C ILE A 23 -0.16 -13.57 17.67
N LEU A 24 0.06 -13.00 16.46
CA LEU A 24 -1.01 -12.36 15.65
C LEU A 24 -1.98 -13.36 15.01
N HIS A 25 -1.75 -14.65 15.25
CA HIS A 25 -2.67 -15.75 15.03
C HIS A 25 -2.81 -16.44 16.38
N LYS A 26 -4.02 -16.60 16.91
CA LYS A 26 -4.23 -17.29 18.19
C LYS A 26 -3.82 -18.75 18.03
N VAL A 27 -2.58 -19.13 18.37
CA VAL A 27 -2.24 -20.56 18.50
C VAL A 27 -3.00 -21.06 19.72
N THR A 28 -4.02 -21.88 19.50
CA THR A 28 -4.66 -22.60 20.60
C THR A 28 -3.66 -23.58 21.20
N PRO A 29 -3.45 -23.56 22.54
CA PRO A 29 -2.81 -24.68 23.20
C PRO A 29 -3.71 -25.89 23.02
N ASN A 30 -3.18 -26.91 22.35
CA ASN A 30 -3.85 -28.17 22.07
C ASN A 30 -4.32 -28.82 23.38
N THR A 31 -5.58 -28.60 23.75
CA THR A 31 -6.26 -29.29 24.85
C THR A 31 -7.50 -29.94 24.28
N LYS A 32 -7.45 -31.27 24.26
CA LYS A 32 -8.52 -32.16 23.84
C LYS A 32 -9.78 -31.85 24.67
N ASN A 33 -10.91 -31.72 23.98
CA ASN A 33 -12.28 -31.55 24.48
C ASN A 33 -12.75 -30.11 24.66
N ILE A 34 -13.28 -29.52 23.57
CA ILE A 34 -14.54 -28.75 23.48
C ILE A 34 -14.83 -28.61 21.97
N ALA A 35 -16.11 -28.64 21.59
CA ALA A 35 -16.63 -28.77 20.23
C ALA A 35 -15.88 -27.98 19.14
N LEU A 36 -15.62 -28.64 18.00
CA LEU A 36 -15.19 -28.03 16.75
C LEU A 36 -16.24 -27.01 16.29
N MET A 37 -16.09 -25.75 16.70
CA MET A 37 -16.60 -24.62 15.92
C MET A 37 -15.56 -24.34 14.86
N GLN A 38 -15.97 -24.38 13.60
CA GLN A 38 -15.20 -24.03 12.42
C GLN A 38 -14.26 -22.85 12.70
N ALA A 39 -12.95 -23.09 12.63
CA ALA A 39 -11.93 -22.07 12.81
C ALA A 39 -11.81 -21.27 11.51
N ALA A 40 -12.77 -20.37 11.29
CA ALA A 40 -12.74 -19.36 10.24
C ALA A 40 -11.92 -18.17 10.75
N PHE A 41 -10.75 -17.92 10.15
CA PHE A 41 -9.81 -16.89 10.64
C PHE A 41 -10.08 -15.48 10.07
N ILE A 42 -11.01 -15.35 9.13
CA ILE A 42 -11.70 -14.10 8.80
C ILE A 42 -13.19 -14.41 8.88
N SER A 43 -13.97 -13.51 9.48
CA SER A 43 -15.40 -13.72 9.64
C SER A 43 -16.20 -12.46 9.33
N THR A 44 -17.36 -12.66 8.69
CA THR A 44 -18.32 -11.59 8.41
C THR A 44 -18.81 -10.92 9.69
N LYS A 45 -19.33 -9.70 9.53
CA LYS A 45 -20.01 -8.95 10.61
C LYS A 45 -21.14 -9.78 11.23
N TYR A 46 -21.90 -10.51 10.40
CA TYR A 46 -22.98 -11.38 10.87
C TYR A 46 -22.45 -12.45 11.82
N ILE A 47 -21.44 -13.25 11.42
CA ILE A 47 -20.89 -14.30 12.27
C ILE A 47 -20.29 -13.75 13.57
N ARG A 48 -19.61 -12.59 13.52
CA ARG A 48 -19.07 -11.95 14.73
C ARG A 48 -20.13 -11.46 15.68
N SER A 49 -21.28 -11.00 15.17
CA SER A 49 -22.41 -10.60 16.02
C SER A 49 -23.01 -11.77 16.81
N LEU A 50 -22.80 -13.01 16.36
CA LEU A 50 -23.21 -14.23 17.06
C LEU A 50 -22.21 -14.65 18.16
N LYS A 51 -20.95 -14.18 18.09
CA LYS A 51 -19.93 -14.48 19.10
C LYS A 51 -20.16 -13.59 20.34
N PRO A 52 -19.93 -14.10 21.56
CA PRO A 52 -20.01 -13.28 22.76
C PRO A 52 -19.00 -12.12 22.69
N PRO A 53 -19.33 -10.93 23.22
CA PRO A 53 -18.40 -9.81 23.24
C PRO A 53 -17.14 -10.18 24.04
N PRO A 54 -15.97 -9.63 23.68
CA PRO A 54 -14.72 -9.96 24.35
C PRO A 54 -14.80 -9.60 25.85
N GLU A 55 -14.31 -10.51 26.71
CA GLU A 55 -14.34 -10.37 28.18
C GLU A 55 -13.66 -9.08 28.68
N HIS A 56 -12.73 -8.55 27.88
CA HIS A 56 -12.10 -7.26 28.10
C HIS A 56 -12.38 -6.39 26.87
N GLY A 57 -13.01 -5.24 27.09
CA GLY A 57 -13.33 -4.31 26.01
C GLY A 57 -12.09 -3.94 25.19
N CYS A 58 -12.24 -3.87 23.86
CA CYS A 58 -11.16 -3.49 22.97
C CYS A 58 -10.67 -2.06 23.31
N PRO A 59 -9.35 -1.84 23.49
CA PRO A 59 -8.81 -0.52 23.73
C PRO A 59 -9.19 0.43 22.58
N LYS A 60 -9.46 1.70 22.89
CA LYS A 60 -9.71 2.71 21.85
C LYS A 60 -8.50 2.78 20.89
N PRO A 61 -8.73 2.96 19.58
CA PRO A 61 -7.67 3.20 18.61
C PRO A 61 -6.79 4.37 19.03
N TYR A 62 -5.49 4.26 18.74
CA TYR A 62 -4.58 5.38 18.94
C TYR A 62 -4.83 6.45 17.87
N ASP A 63 -4.90 7.72 18.26
CA ASP A 63 -5.04 8.85 17.34
C ASP A 63 -3.72 9.13 16.62
N TYR A 64 -3.40 8.30 15.64
CA TYR A 64 -2.16 8.36 14.87
C TYR A 64 -2.13 9.51 13.85
N VAL A 65 -3.29 10.11 13.56
CA VAL A 65 -3.41 11.23 12.63
C VAL A 65 -2.87 12.51 13.27
N ASN A 66 -3.27 12.79 14.52
CA ASN A 66 -2.89 14.03 15.19
C ASN A 66 -1.73 13.87 16.18
N LYS A 67 -1.37 12.64 16.56
CA LYS A 67 -0.36 12.39 17.60
C LYS A 67 0.76 11.48 17.11
N ARG A 68 1.99 11.89 17.43
CA ARG A 68 3.17 11.09 17.21
C ARG A 68 3.25 9.93 18.22
N TYR A 69 3.52 8.72 17.72
CA TYR A 69 3.67 7.54 18.56
C TYR A 69 5.04 7.51 19.26
N GLY A 70 5.15 8.25 20.37
CA GLY A 70 6.37 8.40 21.17
C GLY A 70 6.58 7.30 22.23
N VAL A 71 7.67 7.41 23.00
CA VAL A 71 8.09 6.42 24.01
C VAL A 71 7.02 6.19 25.09
N PHE A 72 6.36 7.25 25.57
CA PHE A 72 5.28 7.12 26.55
C PHE A 72 4.07 6.37 25.99
N ALA A 73 3.68 6.66 24.74
CA ALA A 73 2.61 5.91 24.08
C ALA A 73 3.00 4.43 23.96
N GLN A 74 4.24 4.11 23.62
CA GLN A 74 4.73 2.73 23.54
C GLN A 74 4.66 1.96 24.86
N LEU A 75 4.88 2.64 26.00
CA LEU A 75 4.85 1.99 27.32
C LEU A 75 3.43 1.65 27.77
N PHE A 76 2.47 2.55 27.54
CA PHE A 76 1.11 2.41 28.07
C PHE A 76 0.11 1.83 27.06
N ASP A 77 0.39 1.89 25.77
CA ASP A 77 -0.53 1.40 24.74
C ASP A 77 -0.52 -0.12 24.63
N ARG A 78 -1.65 -0.74 24.95
CA ARG A 78 -1.90 -2.18 24.86
C ARG A 78 -2.36 -2.58 23.46
N MET A 79 -1.50 -2.32 22.47
CA MET A 79 -1.79 -2.55 21.06
C MET A 79 -2.25 -3.98 20.72
N MET A 80 -1.60 -5.00 21.31
CA MET A 80 -1.90 -6.40 21.00
C MET A 80 -3.35 -6.79 21.29
N ASN A 81 -4.01 -6.09 22.21
CA ASN A 81 -5.39 -6.36 22.58
C ASN A 81 -6.39 -5.85 21.54
N ARG A 82 -5.94 -5.05 20.54
CA ARG A 82 -6.79 -4.59 19.43
C ARG A 82 -6.78 -5.54 18.24
N PHE A 83 -5.73 -6.37 18.10
CA PHE A 83 -5.67 -7.30 16.99
C PHE A 83 -6.62 -8.49 17.21
N HIS A 84 -7.31 -8.84 16.15
CA HIS A 84 -8.26 -9.95 16.09
C HIS A 84 -8.11 -10.69 14.76
N GLU A 85 -8.95 -11.69 14.53
CA GLU A 85 -8.91 -12.55 13.34
C GLU A 85 -8.98 -11.74 12.02
N ASN A 86 -9.84 -10.72 11.96
CA ASN A 86 -9.98 -9.81 10.81
C ASN A 86 -8.87 -8.73 10.69
N SER A 87 -7.80 -8.75 11.50
CA SER A 87 -6.69 -7.78 11.40
C SER A 87 -5.72 -8.19 10.28
N LYS A 88 -6.19 -8.16 9.03
CA LYS A 88 -5.48 -8.64 7.84
C LYS A 88 -5.51 -7.60 6.72
N ILE A 89 -4.55 -7.71 5.80
CA ILE A 89 -4.59 -7.01 4.51
C ILE A 89 -5.13 -7.98 3.46
N ILE A 90 -6.27 -7.60 2.88
CA ILE A 90 -6.84 -8.24 1.70
C ILE A 90 -6.61 -7.33 0.51
N VAL A 91 -5.93 -7.83 -0.52
CA VAL A 91 -5.74 -7.12 -1.79
C VAL A 91 -6.78 -7.62 -2.77
N VAL A 92 -7.55 -6.71 -3.37
CA VAL A 92 -8.41 -7.01 -4.51
C VAL A 92 -7.70 -6.51 -5.76
N ASP A 93 -7.30 -7.44 -6.61
CA ASP A 93 -6.63 -7.16 -7.88
C ASP A 93 -7.39 -7.85 -9.04
N GLY A 94 -7.02 -7.56 -10.27
CA GLY A 94 -7.66 -8.17 -11.44
C GLY A 94 -7.33 -7.47 -12.74
N THR A 95 -7.93 -7.93 -13.82
CA THR A 95 -7.77 -7.36 -15.16
C THR A 95 -8.40 -5.98 -15.31
N ILE A 96 -7.91 -5.15 -16.24
CA ILE A 96 -8.45 -3.80 -16.45
C ILE A 96 -9.98 -3.88 -16.71
N ALA A 97 -10.75 -2.93 -16.17
CA ALA A 97 -12.21 -2.89 -16.27
C ALA A 97 -12.96 -4.12 -15.68
N SER A 98 -12.35 -4.88 -14.74
CA SER A 98 -13.02 -6.01 -14.09
C SER A 98 -14.03 -5.65 -12.98
N GLY A 99 -14.21 -4.37 -12.63
CA GLY A 99 -15.16 -3.97 -11.57
C GLY A 99 -14.65 -4.18 -10.13
N LYS A 100 -13.32 -4.22 -9.94
CA LYS A 100 -12.66 -4.41 -8.62
C LYS A 100 -13.23 -3.54 -7.51
N THR A 101 -13.57 -2.30 -7.85
CA THR A 101 -13.98 -1.29 -6.88
C THR A 101 -15.24 -1.66 -6.14
N GLU A 102 -16.21 -2.25 -6.82
CA GLU A 102 -17.44 -2.71 -6.19
C GLU A 102 -17.18 -3.92 -5.31
N VAL A 103 -16.40 -4.90 -5.79
CA VAL A 103 -16.02 -6.09 -5.02
C VAL A 103 -15.26 -5.71 -3.75
N ALA A 104 -14.27 -4.82 -3.84
CA ALA A 104 -13.47 -4.35 -2.71
C ALA A 104 -14.33 -3.63 -1.66
N LYS A 105 -15.27 -2.79 -2.07
CA LYS A 105 -16.22 -2.12 -1.16
C LYS A 105 -17.14 -3.13 -0.48
N THR A 106 -17.66 -4.10 -1.22
CA THR A 106 -18.53 -5.15 -0.66
C THR A 106 -17.77 -5.98 0.38
N LEU A 107 -16.56 -6.45 0.06
CA LEU A 107 -15.73 -7.20 1.00
C LEU A 107 -15.39 -6.39 2.26
N ALA A 108 -15.06 -5.11 2.10
CA ALA A 108 -14.77 -4.23 3.23
C ALA A 108 -15.98 -4.08 4.16
N ASN A 109 -17.17 -3.88 3.60
CA ASN A 109 -18.41 -3.75 4.37
C ASN A 109 -18.77 -5.04 5.12
N GLU A 110 -18.68 -6.19 4.44
CA GLU A 110 -19.04 -7.50 5.02
C GLU A 110 -18.08 -7.94 6.12
N PHE A 111 -16.78 -7.66 5.96
CA PHE A 111 -15.76 -7.97 6.97
C PHE A 111 -15.49 -6.86 7.99
N ASP A 112 -16.23 -5.74 7.95
CA ASP A 112 -16.01 -4.55 8.81
C ASP A 112 -14.55 -4.05 8.77
N MET A 113 -13.98 -4.07 7.57
CA MET A 113 -12.61 -3.61 7.29
C MET A 113 -12.62 -2.23 6.65
N LEU A 114 -11.53 -1.49 6.80
CA LEU A 114 -11.36 -0.23 6.10
C LEU A 114 -11.17 -0.52 4.60
N TYR A 115 -11.99 0.12 3.77
CA TYR A 115 -11.77 0.14 2.33
C TYR A 115 -10.76 1.22 1.96
N SER A 116 -9.70 0.84 1.24
CA SER A 116 -8.68 1.73 0.71
C SER A 116 -8.75 1.73 -0.83
N PRO A 117 -9.27 2.81 -1.46
CA PRO A 117 -9.48 2.88 -2.91
C PRO A 117 -8.17 2.97 -3.66
N ALA A 118 -8.07 2.44 -4.88
CA ALA A 118 -6.85 2.59 -5.69
C ALA A 118 -6.45 4.07 -5.81
N PRO A 119 -5.15 4.39 -5.78
CA PRO A 119 -4.71 5.78 -5.77
C PRO A 119 -5.05 6.40 -7.12
N ASP A 120 -5.67 7.58 -7.07
CA ASP A 120 -6.00 8.35 -8.26
C ASP A 120 -4.85 9.29 -8.61
N GLU A 121 -4.85 9.82 -9.83
CA GLU A 121 -3.91 10.86 -10.25
C GLU A 121 -4.05 12.14 -9.44
N GLU A 122 -5.27 12.42 -8.98
CA GLU A 122 -5.56 13.54 -8.11
C GLU A 122 -4.73 13.47 -6.82
N ASP A 123 -4.57 12.27 -6.25
CA ASP A 123 -3.76 12.03 -5.05
C ASP A 123 -2.27 12.32 -5.27
N LEU A 124 -1.81 12.25 -6.53
CA LEU A 124 -0.41 12.48 -6.90
C LEU A 124 -0.12 13.94 -7.26
N TYR A 125 -1.01 14.58 -8.00
CA TYR A 125 -0.72 15.88 -8.63
C TYR A 125 -1.45 17.06 -8.00
N ILE A 126 -2.44 16.83 -7.13
CA ILE A 126 -3.05 17.91 -6.36
C ILE A 126 -2.20 18.18 -5.12
N HIS A 127 -1.68 19.41 -5.04
CA HIS A 127 -0.93 19.86 -3.89
C HIS A 127 -1.84 19.99 -2.64
N GLU A 128 -1.28 19.97 -1.44
CA GLU A 128 -2.02 20.13 -0.17
C GLU A 128 -2.87 21.42 -0.10
N SER A 129 -2.51 22.44 -0.88
CA SER A 129 -3.26 23.69 -1.03
C SER A 129 -4.51 23.58 -1.90
N GLY A 130 -4.70 22.45 -2.59
CA GLY A 130 -5.73 22.22 -3.60
C GLY A 130 -5.34 22.66 -5.01
N TYR A 131 -4.09 23.12 -5.22
CA TYR A 131 -3.61 23.52 -6.53
C TYR A 131 -3.19 22.30 -7.38
N ASP A 132 -3.66 22.24 -8.61
CA ASP A 132 -3.29 21.18 -9.57
C ASP A 132 -1.96 21.51 -10.26
N LEU A 133 -0.93 20.72 -9.96
CA LEU A 133 0.43 20.93 -10.47
C LEU A 133 0.52 20.74 -11.99
N ARG A 134 -0.37 19.97 -12.62
CA ARG A 134 -0.37 19.76 -14.08
C ARG A 134 -0.62 21.04 -14.86
N LYS A 135 -1.28 22.03 -14.24
CA LYS A 135 -1.47 23.36 -14.84
C LYS A 135 -0.14 24.05 -15.15
N LEU A 136 0.95 23.67 -14.47
CA LEU A 136 2.28 24.22 -14.68
C LEU A 136 3.01 23.60 -15.87
N ASN A 137 2.49 22.53 -16.49
CA ASN A 137 3.16 21.83 -17.59
C ASN A 137 3.61 22.74 -18.74
N HIS A 138 2.81 23.76 -19.09
CA HIS A 138 3.15 24.72 -20.15
C HIS A 138 4.37 25.60 -19.83
N LYS A 139 4.71 25.78 -18.54
CA LYS A 139 5.90 26.53 -18.10
C LYS A 139 7.12 25.61 -17.97
N LEU A 140 6.91 24.32 -17.79
CA LEU A 140 7.97 23.34 -17.53
C LEU A 140 8.58 22.79 -18.84
N PRO A 141 9.89 22.48 -18.85
CA PRO A 141 10.49 21.64 -19.89
C PRO A 141 9.78 20.29 -20.05
N GLU A 142 9.84 19.69 -21.24
CA GLU A 142 9.19 18.41 -21.55
C GLU A 142 9.58 17.28 -20.57
N SER A 143 10.86 17.22 -20.18
CA SER A 143 11.40 16.29 -19.18
C SER A 143 10.79 16.42 -17.79
N LEU A 144 10.21 17.58 -17.45
CA LEU A 144 9.62 17.88 -16.14
C LEU A 144 8.09 17.94 -16.17
N GLN A 145 7.47 17.71 -17.34
CA GLN A 145 6.01 17.73 -17.44
C GLN A 145 5.40 16.52 -16.73
N LEU A 146 4.31 16.78 -16.01
CA LEU A 146 3.54 15.77 -15.30
C LEU A 146 2.54 15.14 -16.27
N ILE A 147 2.62 13.83 -16.44
CA ILE A 147 1.76 13.05 -17.32
C ILE A 147 0.69 12.35 -16.48
N ASP A 148 -0.56 12.41 -16.92
CA ASP A 148 -1.66 11.60 -16.41
C ASP A 148 -1.90 10.34 -17.27
N VAL A 149 -2.77 9.45 -16.80
CA VAL A 149 -3.21 8.25 -17.54
C VAL A 149 -3.81 8.66 -18.87
N GLU A 150 -4.59 9.75 -18.94
CA GLU A 150 -5.18 10.21 -20.21
C GLU A 150 -4.10 10.56 -21.25
N ASN A 151 -3.10 11.34 -20.86
CA ASN A 151 -1.98 11.75 -21.70
C ASN A 151 -1.12 10.55 -22.08
N PHE A 152 -0.85 9.63 -21.14
CA PHE A 152 -0.14 8.38 -21.43
C PHE A 152 -0.89 7.52 -22.46
N LEU A 153 -2.21 7.34 -22.30
CA LEU A 153 -3.01 6.52 -23.20
C LEU A 153 -3.13 7.13 -24.61
N LYS A 154 -3.03 8.46 -24.75
CA LYS A 154 -3.02 9.19 -26.03
C LYS A 154 -1.63 9.26 -26.68
N ASN A 155 -0.60 9.53 -25.89
CA ASN A 155 0.78 9.72 -26.31
C ASN A 155 1.75 8.89 -25.46
N PRO A 156 1.80 7.56 -25.67
CA PRO A 156 2.64 6.69 -24.86
C PRO A 156 4.14 6.79 -25.17
N ASP A 157 4.51 7.39 -26.30
CA ASP A 157 5.90 7.58 -26.71
C ASP A 157 6.55 8.83 -26.07
N HIS A 158 5.85 9.50 -25.15
CA HIS A 158 6.40 10.65 -24.44
C HIS A 158 7.58 10.23 -23.55
N VAL A 159 8.60 11.10 -23.47
CA VAL A 159 9.80 10.92 -22.63
C VAL A 159 9.47 10.50 -21.18
N ASN A 160 8.42 11.08 -20.60
CA ASN A 160 8.04 10.85 -19.20
C ASN A 160 7.08 9.67 -18.98
N SER A 161 6.79 8.84 -20.00
CA SER A 161 5.95 7.65 -19.83
C SER A 161 6.51 6.69 -18.77
N GLY A 162 7.84 6.54 -18.71
CA GLY A 162 8.49 5.76 -17.66
C GLY A 162 8.35 6.40 -16.28
N LEU A 163 8.50 7.72 -16.19
CA LEU A 163 8.34 8.48 -14.94
C LEU A 163 6.90 8.45 -14.42
N PHE A 164 5.91 8.51 -15.32
CA PHE A 164 4.50 8.32 -14.99
C PHE A 164 4.28 7.00 -14.25
N GLN A 165 4.81 5.90 -14.78
CA GLN A 165 4.67 4.60 -14.15
C GLN A 165 5.42 4.51 -12.81
N ILE A 166 6.59 5.15 -12.67
CA ILE A 166 7.29 5.29 -11.38
C ILE A 166 6.44 6.07 -10.36
N ASN A 167 5.78 7.14 -10.77
CA ASN A 167 4.90 7.91 -9.89
C ASN A 167 3.66 7.11 -9.47
N MET A 168 3.07 6.35 -10.39
CA MET A 168 1.97 5.43 -10.10
C MET A 168 2.38 4.31 -9.14
N TYR A 169 3.61 3.81 -9.25
CA TYR A 169 4.18 2.90 -8.25
C TYR A 169 4.31 3.58 -6.88
N ALA A 170 4.87 4.79 -6.83
CA ALA A 170 5.04 5.56 -5.61
C ALA A 170 3.70 5.83 -4.90
N ALA A 171 2.64 6.15 -5.65
CA ALA A 171 1.29 6.33 -5.10
C ALA A 171 0.78 5.06 -4.40
N ARG A 172 0.88 3.91 -5.08
CA ARG A 172 0.47 2.61 -4.53
C ARG A 172 1.33 2.22 -3.33
N TYR A 173 2.62 2.53 -3.36
CA TYR A 173 3.53 2.32 -2.24
C TYR A 173 3.10 3.13 -1.00
N MET A 174 2.84 4.43 -1.16
CA MET A 174 2.38 5.30 -0.08
C MET A 174 1.02 4.85 0.47
N GLN A 175 0.08 4.52 -0.41
CA GLN A 175 -1.23 4.01 -0.01
C GLN A 175 -1.13 2.71 0.81
N TYR A 176 -0.24 1.81 0.40
CA TYR A 176 -0.02 0.56 1.14
C TYR A 176 0.62 0.81 2.51
N ILE A 177 1.50 1.82 2.64
CA ILE A 177 2.00 2.26 3.95
C ILE A 177 0.86 2.78 4.83
N LEU A 178 -0.06 3.56 4.28
CA LEU A 178 -1.23 4.05 5.02
C LEU A 178 -2.13 2.90 5.50
N ALA A 179 -2.28 1.85 4.70
CA ALA A 179 -2.99 0.64 5.10
C ALA A 179 -2.30 -0.08 6.28
N LEU A 180 -0.97 -0.22 6.23
CA LEU A 180 -0.18 -0.81 7.32
C LEU A 180 -0.22 0.05 8.59
N GLU A 181 -0.14 1.37 8.44
CA GLU A 181 -0.28 2.34 9.53
C GLU A 181 -1.65 2.19 10.20
N HIS A 182 -2.73 2.10 9.42
CA HIS A 182 -4.08 1.92 9.93
C HIS A 182 -4.19 0.64 10.77
N ILE A 183 -3.83 -0.52 10.18
CA ILE A 183 -3.95 -1.82 10.86
C ILE A 183 -3.19 -1.83 12.18
N LEU A 184 -1.93 -1.36 12.19
CA LEU A 184 -1.10 -1.42 13.40
C LEU A 184 -1.53 -0.44 14.49
N ASN A 185 -2.25 0.62 14.13
CA ASN A 185 -2.77 1.58 15.11
C ASN A 185 -4.17 1.21 15.63
N THR A 186 -5.06 0.75 14.76
CA THR A 186 -6.48 0.50 15.07
C THR A 186 -6.80 -0.97 15.36
N GLY A 187 -6.04 -1.90 14.77
CA GLY A 187 -6.38 -3.33 14.73
C GLY A 187 -7.44 -3.69 13.69
N GLN A 188 -8.06 -2.71 13.02
CA GLN A 188 -9.04 -2.96 11.96
C GLN A 188 -8.33 -3.40 10.68
N GLY A 189 -8.80 -4.47 10.04
CA GLY A 189 -8.27 -4.94 8.76
C GLY A 189 -8.51 -3.94 7.63
N VAL A 190 -7.78 -4.12 6.53
CA VAL A 190 -7.88 -3.23 5.36
C VAL A 190 -8.07 -4.06 4.09
N VAL A 191 -9.06 -3.68 3.29
CA VAL A 191 -9.23 -4.15 1.92
C VAL A 191 -8.67 -3.06 1.00
N ILE A 192 -7.65 -3.38 0.22
CA ILE A 192 -6.97 -2.44 -0.68
C ILE A 192 -7.14 -2.86 -2.14
N GLU A 193 -7.39 -1.90 -3.01
CA GLU A 193 -7.40 -2.13 -4.45
C GLU A 193 -6.02 -1.99 -5.05
N ARG A 194 -5.55 -3.07 -5.70
CA ARG A 194 -4.18 -3.23 -6.21
C ARG A 194 -3.13 -3.10 -5.11
N CYS A 195 -1.93 -3.58 -5.39
CA CYS A 195 -0.82 -3.47 -4.44
C CYS A 195 0.50 -3.15 -5.15
N PRO A 196 1.52 -2.67 -4.42
CA PRO A 196 2.81 -2.28 -5.00
C PRO A 196 3.51 -3.41 -5.77
N TRP A 197 3.38 -4.66 -5.31
CA TRP A 197 3.97 -5.82 -6.00
C TRP A 197 3.33 -6.10 -7.36
N GLY A 198 2.06 -5.75 -7.53
CA GLY A 198 1.33 -5.94 -8.79
C GLY A 198 1.73 -4.94 -9.87
N ASP A 199 2.42 -3.86 -9.51
CA ASP A 199 2.67 -2.76 -10.45
C ASP A 199 3.71 -3.08 -11.54
N THR A 200 4.63 -4.01 -11.25
CA THR A 200 5.66 -4.45 -12.20
C THR A 200 5.09 -4.94 -13.54
N VAL A 201 3.85 -5.42 -13.56
CA VAL A 201 3.21 -5.95 -14.76
C VAL A 201 2.98 -4.86 -15.81
N PHE A 202 2.73 -3.62 -15.38
CA PHE A 202 2.53 -2.47 -16.27
C PHE A 202 3.86 -2.03 -16.87
N MET A 203 4.90 -1.92 -16.06
CA MET A 203 6.23 -1.55 -16.54
C MET A 203 6.80 -2.59 -17.53
N ASP A 204 6.63 -3.89 -17.24
CA ASP A 204 7.03 -4.96 -18.17
C ASP A 204 6.25 -4.87 -19.51
N ALA A 205 4.96 -4.55 -19.46
CA ALA A 205 4.13 -4.39 -20.64
C ALA A 205 4.52 -3.14 -21.45
N MET A 206 4.85 -2.03 -20.78
CA MET A 206 5.32 -0.79 -21.41
C MET A 206 6.66 -0.98 -22.10
N HIS A 207 7.59 -1.70 -21.46
CA HIS A 207 8.88 -2.04 -22.06
C HIS A 207 8.72 -2.92 -23.29
N LYS A 208 7.88 -3.97 -23.22
CA LYS A 208 7.63 -4.85 -24.37
C LYS A 208 6.95 -4.13 -25.53
N ALA A 209 6.09 -3.16 -25.25
CA ALA A 209 5.45 -2.32 -26.27
C ALA A 209 6.38 -1.25 -26.85
N GLY A 210 7.57 -1.04 -26.27
CA GLY A 210 8.56 -0.06 -26.73
C GLY A 210 8.38 1.35 -26.18
N TYR A 211 7.47 1.57 -25.22
CA TYR A 211 7.21 2.88 -24.63
C TYR A 211 8.23 3.30 -23.57
N VAL A 212 9.01 2.33 -23.07
CA VAL A 212 10.00 2.56 -22.01
C VAL A 212 11.29 1.86 -22.38
N THR A 213 12.42 2.53 -22.17
CA THR A 213 13.75 1.99 -22.44
C THR A 213 14.14 0.90 -21.43
N THR A 214 15.08 0.04 -21.81
CA THR A 214 15.63 -0.98 -20.90
C THR A 214 16.34 -0.34 -19.70
N ALA A 215 16.89 0.87 -19.87
CA ALA A 215 17.49 1.63 -18.78
C ALA A 215 16.44 1.95 -17.72
N THR A 216 15.33 2.56 -18.13
CA THR A 216 14.23 2.90 -17.22
C THR A 216 13.55 1.70 -16.58
N LEU A 217 13.42 0.57 -17.28
CA LEU A 217 12.96 -0.68 -16.67
C LEU A 217 13.91 -1.17 -15.56
N THR A 218 15.22 -1.03 -15.77
CA THR A 218 16.23 -1.45 -14.80
C THR A 218 16.21 -0.53 -13.58
N SER A 219 16.11 0.79 -13.79
CA SER A 219 15.91 1.77 -12.72
C SER A 219 14.69 1.45 -11.86
N TYR A 220 13.57 1.19 -12.52
CA TYR A 220 12.31 0.84 -11.87
C TYR A 220 12.44 -0.41 -10.99
N ARG A 221 13.14 -1.45 -11.47
CA ARG A 221 13.37 -2.67 -10.69
C ARG A 221 14.26 -2.45 -9.46
N GLU A 222 15.27 -1.59 -9.55
CA GLU A 222 16.08 -1.22 -8.39
C GLU A 222 15.26 -0.41 -7.36
N ILE A 223 14.43 0.54 -7.82
CA ILE A 223 13.48 1.27 -6.96
C ILE A 223 12.56 0.28 -6.22
N MET A 224 11.96 -0.68 -6.93
CA MET A 224 11.09 -1.70 -6.31
C MET A 224 11.86 -2.56 -5.30
N LYS A 225 13.06 -3.02 -5.64
CA LYS A 225 13.87 -3.87 -4.77
C LYS A 225 14.27 -3.15 -3.48
N ASN A 226 14.61 -1.86 -3.56
CA ASN A 226 14.99 -1.05 -2.41
C ASN A 226 13.80 -0.74 -1.50
N SER A 227 12.63 -0.46 -2.08
CA SER A 227 11.46 0.00 -1.33
C SER A 227 10.57 -1.14 -0.78
N LEU A 228 10.39 -2.24 -1.52
CA LEU A 228 9.48 -3.33 -1.14
C LEU A 228 9.93 -4.10 0.11
N HIS A 229 11.23 -4.13 0.42
CA HIS A 229 11.74 -4.82 1.61
C HIS A 229 11.19 -4.23 2.93
N TYR A 230 10.81 -2.96 2.92
CA TYR A 230 10.22 -2.30 4.08
C TYR A 230 8.74 -2.64 4.31
N LEU A 231 8.03 -3.17 3.31
CA LEU A 231 6.60 -3.46 3.42
C LEU A 231 6.33 -4.88 3.94
N MET A 232 5.25 -5.03 4.70
CA MET A 232 4.70 -6.35 5.02
C MET A 232 3.82 -6.82 3.87
N ARG A 233 4.11 -7.99 3.29
CA ARG A 233 3.30 -8.56 2.19
C ARG A 233 1.86 -8.82 2.61
N PRO A 234 0.88 -8.80 1.70
CA PRO A 234 -0.52 -9.00 2.05
C PRO A 234 -0.80 -10.40 2.60
N ASN A 235 -1.91 -10.56 3.32
CA ASN A 235 -2.33 -11.88 3.81
C ASN A 235 -3.07 -12.65 2.72
N LEU A 236 -3.94 -11.96 1.98
CA LEU A 236 -4.79 -12.55 0.95
C LEU A 236 -4.79 -11.66 -0.29
N ILE A 237 -4.75 -12.28 -1.46
CA ILE A 237 -4.93 -11.64 -2.76
C ILE A 237 -6.13 -12.30 -3.44
N VAL A 238 -7.16 -11.52 -3.70
CA VAL A 238 -8.32 -11.89 -4.52
C VAL A 238 -8.09 -11.34 -5.91
N TYR A 239 -7.85 -12.23 -6.88
CA TYR A 239 -7.59 -11.86 -8.27
C TYR A 239 -8.82 -12.15 -9.14
N LEU A 240 -9.39 -11.09 -9.71
CA LEU A 240 -10.51 -11.15 -10.65
C LEU A 240 -9.97 -11.27 -12.08
N ASP A 241 -9.96 -12.50 -12.60
CA ASP A 241 -9.45 -12.81 -13.92
C ASP A 241 -10.53 -12.61 -14.99
N ALA A 242 -10.16 -12.07 -16.14
CA ALA A 242 -11.06 -12.01 -17.29
C ALA A 242 -10.23 -12.05 -18.58
N PRO A 243 -10.67 -12.77 -19.61
CA PRO A 243 -9.92 -12.86 -20.85
C PRO A 243 -9.84 -11.50 -21.54
N VAL A 244 -8.74 -11.26 -22.26
CA VAL A 244 -8.44 -9.97 -22.92
C VAL A 244 -9.58 -9.51 -23.84
N GLU A 245 -10.26 -10.42 -24.50
CA GLU A 245 -11.37 -10.09 -25.42
C GLU A 245 -12.56 -9.49 -24.65
N THR A 246 -12.88 -10.07 -23.49
CA THR A 246 -13.91 -9.54 -22.59
C THR A 246 -13.46 -8.21 -21.97
N VAL A 247 -12.19 -8.05 -21.62
CA VAL A 247 -11.64 -6.78 -21.12
C VAL A 247 -11.81 -5.67 -22.17
N GLN A 248 -11.48 -5.94 -23.44
CA GLN A 248 -11.68 -4.96 -24.52
C GLN A 248 -13.15 -4.61 -24.73
N GLN A 249 -14.06 -5.58 -24.61
CA GLN A 249 -15.50 -5.32 -24.66
C GLN A 249 -15.96 -4.44 -23.50
N LYS A 250 -15.51 -4.72 -22.26
CA LYS A 250 -15.83 -3.92 -21.07
C LYS A 250 -15.29 -2.50 -21.17
N ILE A 251 -14.07 -2.31 -21.69
CA ILE A 251 -13.49 -0.98 -21.95
C ILE A 251 -14.37 -0.19 -22.93
N LYS A 252 -14.80 -0.84 -24.03
CA LYS A 252 -15.70 -0.22 -25.02
C LYS A 252 -17.07 0.14 -24.42
N GLN A 253 -17.62 -0.75 -23.59
CA GLN A 253 -18.90 -0.51 -22.91
C GLN A 253 -18.83 0.64 -21.89
N ARG A 254 -17.70 0.79 -21.19
CA ARG A 254 -17.45 1.89 -20.25
C ARG A 254 -17.43 3.25 -20.96
N GLY A 255 -17.10 3.28 -22.25
CA GLY A 255 -17.28 4.45 -23.11
C GLY A 255 -16.33 5.63 -22.84
N ILE A 256 -15.23 5.41 -22.11
CA ILE A 256 -14.27 6.47 -21.80
C ILE A 256 -13.45 6.81 -23.06
N PRO A 257 -13.52 8.05 -23.60
CA PRO A 257 -12.97 8.36 -24.91
C PRO A 257 -11.47 8.06 -25.08
N TYR A 258 -10.67 8.32 -24.05
CA TYR A 258 -9.22 8.10 -24.08
C TYR A 258 -8.81 6.63 -23.85
N GLU A 259 -9.64 5.81 -23.19
CA GLU A 259 -9.41 4.36 -23.07
C GLU A 259 -9.79 3.65 -24.37
N VAL A 260 -10.93 4.02 -24.97
CA VAL A 260 -11.45 3.37 -26.19
C VAL A 260 -10.56 3.65 -27.42
N ASN A 261 -10.07 4.89 -27.54
CA ASN A 261 -9.20 5.29 -28.65
C ASN A 261 -7.70 5.21 -28.29
N SER A 262 -7.35 4.52 -27.21
CA SER A 262 -5.98 4.43 -26.72
C SER A 262 -5.07 3.72 -27.72
N LYS A 263 -3.84 4.24 -27.88
CA LYS A 263 -2.77 3.55 -28.58
C LYS A 263 -2.13 2.43 -27.75
N VAL A 264 -2.35 2.44 -26.43
CA VAL A 264 -1.72 1.54 -25.47
C VAL A 264 -2.54 0.27 -25.25
N LEU A 265 -3.86 0.39 -25.09
CA LEU A 265 -4.77 -0.72 -24.73
C LEU A 265 -5.04 -1.69 -25.90
N THR A 266 -3.99 -2.03 -26.63
CA THR A 266 -3.98 -3.04 -27.69
C THR A 266 -4.12 -4.44 -27.13
N LYS A 267 -4.51 -5.40 -27.98
CA LYS A 267 -4.64 -6.81 -27.59
C LYS A 267 -3.30 -7.35 -27.05
N ASP A 268 -2.20 -7.03 -27.71
CA ASP A 268 -0.86 -7.51 -27.36
C ASP A 268 -0.37 -6.94 -26.01
N TYR A 269 -0.66 -5.67 -25.74
CA TYR A 269 -0.34 -5.04 -24.46
C TYR A 269 -1.12 -5.68 -23.31
N LEU A 270 -2.44 -5.85 -23.47
CA LEU A 270 -3.30 -6.49 -22.47
C LEU A 270 -2.92 -7.96 -22.22
N GLN A 271 -2.60 -8.71 -23.28
CA GLN A 271 -2.10 -10.09 -23.16
C GLN A 271 -0.76 -10.16 -22.41
N THR A 272 0.10 -9.16 -22.61
CA THR A 272 1.38 -9.07 -21.90
C THR A 272 1.17 -8.80 -20.41
N ILE A 273 0.24 -7.91 -20.06
CA ILE A 273 -0.16 -7.68 -18.66
C ILE A 273 -0.70 -8.97 -18.05
N GLU A 274 -1.65 -9.65 -18.70
CA GLU A 274 -2.24 -10.89 -18.19
C GLU A 274 -1.15 -11.95 -17.92
N LYS A 275 -0.26 -12.15 -18.88
CA LYS A 275 0.85 -13.10 -18.76
C LYS A 275 1.82 -12.73 -17.62
N SER A 276 2.23 -11.46 -17.54
CA SER A 276 3.14 -10.99 -16.48
C SER A 276 2.49 -11.11 -15.09
N THR A 277 1.19 -10.83 -15.00
CA THR A 277 0.42 -10.97 -13.76
C THR A 277 0.43 -12.40 -13.23
N ARG A 278 0.15 -13.39 -14.07
CA ARG A 278 0.17 -14.81 -13.67
C ARG A 278 1.58 -15.29 -13.29
N ILE A 279 2.59 -14.92 -14.09
CA ILE A 279 3.94 -15.51 -13.98
C ILE A 279 4.83 -14.77 -12.97
N ASN A 280 4.81 -13.44 -12.98
CA ASN A 280 5.74 -12.62 -12.18
C ASN A 280 5.10 -12.20 -10.85
N TYR A 281 3.85 -11.74 -10.89
CA TYR A 281 3.16 -11.21 -9.70
C TYR A 281 2.57 -12.31 -8.81
N LEU A 282 1.57 -13.05 -9.30
CA LEU A 282 0.86 -14.03 -8.47
C LEU A 282 1.77 -15.18 -8.02
N LYS A 283 2.62 -15.70 -8.93
CA LYS A 283 3.56 -16.79 -8.59
C LYS A 283 4.61 -16.38 -7.57
N SER A 284 5.08 -15.12 -7.56
CA SER A 284 6.08 -14.70 -6.57
C SER A 284 5.47 -14.57 -5.18
N LEU A 285 4.21 -14.13 -5.10
CA LEU A 285 3.50 -13.95 -3.83
C LEU A 285 2.83 -15.21 -3.30
N SER A 286 2.61 -16.25 -4.11
CA SER A 286 1.98 -17.51 -3.65
C SER A 286 2.75 -18.19 -2.51
N SER A 287 4.05 -17.95 -2.42
CA SER A 287 4.91 -18.43 -1.32
C SER A 287 4.63 -17.76 0.03
N HIS A 288 3.99 -16.59 0.04
CA HIS A 288 3.80 -15.76 1.24
C HIS A 288 2.34 -15.40 1.54
N ALA A 289 1.51 -15.19 0.51
CA ALA A 289 0.11 -14.82 0.64
C ALA A 289 -0.81 -15.95 0.16
N GLU A 290 -2.02 -16.00 0.68
CA GLU A 290 -3.10 -16.80 0.08
C GLU A 290 -3.58 -16.11 -1.19
N ILE A 291 -3.87 -16.88 -2.23
CA ILE A 291 -4.32 -16.35 -3.52
C ILE A 291 -5.59 -17.07 -3.93
N LEU A 292 -6.66 -16.30 -4.11
CA LEU A 292 -7.93 -16.74 -4.67
C LEU A 292 -8.06 -16.15 -6.08
N ILE A 293 -8.35 -17.00 -7.06
CA ILE A 293 -8.50 -16.60 -8.47
C ILE A 293 -9.93 -16.91 -8.88
N TYR A 294 -10.64 -15.88 -9.34
CA TYR A 294 -12.02 -16.01 -9.81
C TYR A 294 -12.11 -15.67 -11.29
N ASP A 295 -12.85 -16.48 -12.05
CA ASP A 295 -13.28 -16.10 -13.39
C ASP A 295 -14.37 -15.02 -13.28
N TRP A 296 -14.04 -13.83 -13.75
CA TRP A 296 -14.87 -12.63 -13.70
C TRP A 296 -15.28 -12.15 -15.11
N SER A 297 -15.29 -13.07 -16.08
CA SER A 297 -15.66 -12.78 -17.47
C SER A 297 -17.03 -12.09 -17.55
N ASN A 298 -18.07 -12.71 -17.00
CA ASN A 298 -19.45 -12.21 -17.06
C ASN A 298 -19.86 -11.34 -15.86
N GLY A 299 -18.90 -10.98 -15.01
CA GLY A 299 -19.20 -10.54 -13.64
C GLY A 299 -19.51 -11.76 -12.76
N GLY A 300 -19.39 -11.58 -11.45
CA GLY A 300 -19.62 -12.64 -10.48
C GLY A 300 -20.28 -12.09 -9.22
N ASP A 301 -20.64 -13.01 -8.34
CA ASP A 301 -21.19 -12.67 -7.03
C ASP A 301 -20.04 -12.50 -6.02
N ALA A 302 -20.07 -11.40 -5.27
CA ALA A 302 -19.13 -11.21 -4.16
C ALA A 302 -19.40 -12.19 -3.01
N GLY A 303 -20.63 -12.74 -2.92
CA GLY A 303 -21.02 -13.75 -1.94
C GLY A 303 -20.12 -14.98 -1.94
N SER A 304 -19.85 -15.56 -3.13
CA SER A 304 -18.96 -16.73 -3.24
C SER A 304 -17.54 -16.44 -2.76
N ILE A 305 -17.04 -15.22 -3.04
CA ILE A 305 -15.72 -14.79 -2.58
C ILE A 305 -15.69 -14.74 -1.05
N ILE A 306 -16.74 -14.20 -0.43
CA ILE A 306 -16.86 -14.11 1.03
C ILE A 306 -16.85 -15.50 1.66
N GLU A 307 -17.65 -16.42 1.13
CA GLU A 307 -17.73 -17.81 1.62
C GLU A 307 -16.37 -18.51 1.55
N ASP A 308 -15.66 -18.38 0.43
CA ASP A 308 -14.33 -18.97 0.26
C ASP A 308 -13.31 -18.35 1.24
N ILE A 309 -13.35 -17.03 1.45
CA ILE A 309 -12.47 -16.33 2.40
C ILE A 309 -12.69 -16.84 3.83
N GLU A 310 -13.94 -17.09 4.23
CA GLU A 310 -14.26 -17.64 5.55
C GLU A 310 -13.78 -19.09 5.72
N GLN A 311 -13.63 -19.84 4.62
CA GLN A 311 -13.10 -21.21 4.65
C GLN A 311 -11.58 -21.28 4.70
N ILE A 312 -10.85 -20.19 4.38
CA ILE A 312 -9.39 -20.19 4.40
C ILE A 312 -8.88 -20.34 5.83
N ASN A 313 -7.98 -21.31 6.00
CA ASN A 313 -7.19 -21.43 7.21
C ASN A 313 -5.93 -20.56 7.12
N PHE A 314 -5.91 -19.47 7.88
CA PHE A 314 -4.74 -18.59 7.99
C PHE A 314 -3.76 -19.00 9.10
N GLU A 315 -4.00 -20.09 9.84
CA GLU A 315 -3.00 -20.65 10.76
C GLU A 315 -1.85 -21.28 9.99
N THR A 316 -0.64 -20.85 10.35
CA THR A 316 0.58 -21.33 9.74
C THR A 316 1.56 -21.68 10.84
N GLU A 317 2.33 -22.75 10.63
CA GLU A 317 3.36 -23.16 11.58
C GLU A 317 4.50 -22.13 11.63
N ARG A 318 5.29 -22.15 12.71
CA ARG A 318 6.35 -21.16 12.95
C ARG A 318 7.38 -21.09 11.81
N HIS A 319 7.67 -22.22 11.16
CA HIS A 319 8.66 -22.33 10.10
C HIS A 319 8.09 -22.26 8.68
N ASP A 320 6.77 -22.12 8.55
CA ASP A 320 6.13 -21.98 7.25
C ASP A 320 6.48 -20.60 6.65
N PRO A 321 6.98 -20.52 5.40
CA PRO A 321 7.23 -19.25 4.72
C PRO A 321 5.96 -18.39 4.56
N LYS A 322 4.77 -19.01 4.61
CA LYS A 322 3.51 -18.31 4.44
C LYS A 322 3.25 -17.34 5.60
N HIS A 323 2.84 -16.13 5.26
CA HIS A 323 2.60 -15.00 6.18
C HIS A 323 3.79 -14.65 7.08
N ALA A 324 5.03 -14.96 6.68
CA ALA A 324 6.23 -14.71 7.50
C ALA A 324 6.31 -13.27 8.04
N ASP A 325 5.91 -12.27 7.26
CA ASP A 325 5.97 -10.86 7.67
C ASP A 325 5.02 -10.52 8.83
N TRP A 326 3.96 -11.31 9.00
CA TRP A 326 2.94 -11.16 10.04
C TRP A 326 3.20 -12.07 11.25
N LYS A 327 4.29 -12.83 11.23
CA LYS A 327 4.77 -13.62 12.37
C LYS A 327 5.75 -12.78 13.17
N PHE A 328 5.41 -12.51 14.42
CA PHE A 328 6.23 -11.72 15.31
C PHE A 328 6.67 -12.57 16.50
N ASP A 329 7.98 -12.66 16.72
CA ASP A 329 8.52 -13.37 17.88
C ASP A 329 8.27 -12.62 19.20
N ALA A 330 8.14 -11.31 19.14
CA ALA A 330 7.98 -10.44 20.29
C ALA A 330 7.07 -9.24 20.00
N VAL A 331 6.41 -8.74 21.05
CA VAL A 331 5.59 -7.51 20.99
C VAL A 331 6.43 -6.30 20.54
N ASP A 332 7.72 -6.27 20.91
CA ASP A 332 8.62 -5.20 20.50
C ASP A 332 8.83 -5.15 18.98
N SER A 333 8.85 -6.30 18.30
CA SER A 333 8.94 -6.37 16.84
C SER A 333 7.73 -5.72 16.16
N VAL A 334 6.52 -5.93 16.69
CA VAL A 334 5.30 -5.26 16.22
C VAL A 334 5.38 -3.75 16.47
N ARG A 335 5.87 -3.35 17.65
CA ARG A 335 6.05 -1.93 18.00
C ARG A 335 7.01 -1.23 17.05
N ARG A 336 8.14 -1.84 16.71
CA ARG A 336 9.11 -1.28 15.75
C ARG A 336 8.50 -1.08 14.38
N ARG A 337 7.74 -2.07 13.87
CA ARG A 337 7.02 -1.91 12.60
C ARG A 337 5.98 -0.79 12.67
N ARG A 338 5.23 -0.69 13.76
CA ARG A 338 4.28 0.42 13.95
C ARG A 338 4.97 1.79 13.97
N VAL A 339 6.09 1.92 14.68
CA VAL A 339 6.89 3.16 14.69
C VAL A 339 7.38 3.50 13.29
N LEU A 340 7.84 2.50 12.52
CA LEU A 340 8.29 2.68 11.15
C LEU A 340 7.19 3.30 10.27
N TYR A 341 6.01 2.67 10.22
CA TYR A 341 4.91 3.15 9.35
C TYR A 341 4.18 4.38 9.88
N THR A 342 4.18 4.64 11.19
CA THR A 342 3.49 5.82 11.76
C THR A 342 4.39 7.06 11.78
N ASN A 343 5.61 6.92 12.29
CA ASN A 343 6.49 8.07 12.54
C ASN A 343 7.53 8.30 11.43
N ASN A 344 8.00 7.23 10.76
CA ASN A 344 9.13 7.29 9.83
C ASN A 344 8.70 7.18 8.37
N LYS A 345 7.50 7.69 8.01
CA LYS A 345 7.00 7.66 6.62
C LYS A 345 7.95 8.31 5.63
N ILE A 346 8.63 9.39 6.03
CA ILE A 346 9.62 10.09 5.18
C ILE A 346 10.79 9.16 4.82
N GLU A 347 11.23 8.30 5.75
CA GLU A 347 12.31 7.32 5.50
C GLU A 347 11.87 6.29 4.45
N LEU A 348 10.62 5.84 4.53
CA LEU A 348 10.04 4.91 3.56
C LEU A 348 9.91 5.54 2.17
N ILE A 349 9.48 6.81 2.10
CA ILE A 349 9.40 7.56 0.84
C ILE A 349 10.80 7.78 0.25
N ASN A 350 11.80 8.04 1.09
CA ASN A 350 13.18 8.18 0.63
C ASN A 350 13.75 6.87 0.06
N ALA A 351 13.23 5.70 0.43
CA ALA A 351 13.62 4.43 -0.20
C ALA A 351 13.21 4.31 -1.68
N LEU A 352 12.30 5.17 -2.15
CA LEU A 352 11.96 5.29 -3.58
C LEU A 352 12.99 6.11 -4.37
N LYS A 353 13.81 6.93 -3.69
CA LYS A 353 14.82 7.77 -4.33
C LYS A 353 16.07 6.93 -4.55
N VAL A 354 16.34 6.57 -5.80
CA VAL A 354 17.57 5.89 -6.21
C VAL A 354 18.34 6.84 -7.12
N ASP A 355 19.55 7.19 -6.71
CA ASP A 355 20.42 8.10 -7.46
C ASP A 355 21.07 7.36 -8.64
N GLU A 356 20.39 7.35 -9.79
CA GLU A 356 20.86 6.65 -10.98
C GLU A 356 21.42 7.62 -12.02
N VAL A 357 22.74 7.84 -11.95
CA VAL A 357 23.47 8.77 -12.84
C VAL A 357 23.56 8.27 -14.30
N TRP A 358 23.13 7.04 -14.59
CA TRP A 358 23.33 6.39 -15.88
C TRP A 358 22.06 6.31 -16.75
N ASN A 359 20.88 6.66 -16.23
CA ASN A 359 19.64 6.63 -16.99
C ASN A 359 19.26 8.05 -17.50
N PRO A 360 19.52 8.39 -18.78
CA PRO A 360 19.25 9.73 -19.30
C PRO A 360 17.76 10.10 -19.29
N ASP A 361 16.83 9.14 -19.34
CA ASP A 361 15.39 9.40 -19.39
C ASP A 361 14.84 9.95 -18.06
N LEU A 362 15.55 9.69 -16.95
CA LEU A 362 15.16 10.12 -15.60
C LEU A 362 16.02 11.27 -15.07
N LEU A 363 17.07 11.65 -15.80
CA LEU A 363 17.98 12.70 -15.38
C LEU A 363 17.44 14.08 -15.78
N ILE A 364 17.56 15.01 -14.85
CA ILE A 364 17.20 16.42 -15.04
C ILE A 364 18.50 17.22 -15.08
N THR A 365 18.65 18.08 -16.07
CA THR A 365 19.82 18.96 -16.16
C THR A 365 19.76 20.08 -15.11
N PRO A 366 20.90 20.64 -14.67
CA PRO A 366 20.90 21.76 -13.72
C PRO A 366 20.14 22.99 -14.23
N GLU A 367 20.08 23.19 -15.55
CA GLU A 367 19.35 24.29 -16.19
C GLU A 367 17.84 24.09 -16.10
N GLU A 368 17.36 22.88 -16.37
CA GLU A 368 15.95 22.50 -16.22
C GLU A 368 15.51 22.55 -14.75
N ASP A 369 16.34 22.06 -13.83
CA ASP A 369 16.06 22.15 -12.39
C ASP A 369 16.03 23.61 -11.91
N ASN A 370 16.93 24.47 -12.41
CA ASN A 370 16.86 25.89 -12.11
C ASN A 370 15.57 26.53 -12.64
N LYS A 371 15.13 26.16 -13.85
CA LYS A 371 13.86 26.62 -14.41
C LYS A 371 12.66 26.14 -13.60
N TYR A 372 12.66 24.89 -13.15
CA TYR A 372 11.65 24.36 -12.24
C TYR A 372 11.55 25.18 -10.95
N ARG A 373 12.69 25.45 -10.31
CA ARG A 373 12.76 26.27 -9.10
C ARG A 373 12.17 27.67 -9.30
N LEU A 374 12.51 28.33 -10.41
CA LEU A 374 11.94 29.64 -10.76
C LEU A 374 10.41 29.59 -10.94
N VAL A 375 9.88 28.56 -11.61
CA VAL A 375 8.43 28.38 -11.77
C VAL A 375 7.73 28.14 -10.44
N MET A 376 8.37 27.41 -9.52
CA MET A 376 7.83 27.17 -8.18
C MET A 376 7.88 28.42 -7.31
N ASP A 377 8.93 29.23 -7.42
CA ASP A 377 9.06 30.52 -6.73
C ASP A 377 8.00 31.53 -7.23
N GLU A 378 7.67 31.54 -8.52
CA GLU A 378 6.55 32.34 -9.07
C GLU A 378 5.19 31.96 -8.45
N MET A 379 5.04 30.71 -8.01
CA MET A 379 3.81 30.17 -7.41
C MET A 379 3.83 30.25 -5.88
N GLU A 380 4.55 31.22 -5.33
CA GLU A 380 4.74 31.39 -3.89
C GLU A 380 3.43 31.40 -3.09
N GLU A 381 2.42 32.12 -3.59
CA GLU A 381 1.10 32.23 -2.94
C GLU A 381 0.41 30.87 -2.75
N GLU A 382 0.64 29.93 -3.66
CA GLU A 382 -0.07 28.65 -3.70
C GLU A 382 0.75 27.48 -3.14
N LEU A 383 2.07 27.49 -3.31
CA LEU A 383 2.93 26.31 -3.12
C LEU A 383 4.05 26.49 -2.09
N ARG A 384 4.41 27.72 -1.68
CA ARG A 384 5.58 27.94 -0.80
C ARG A 384 5.38 27.45 0.63
N TYR A 385 4.16 27.54 1.13
CA TYR A 385 3.85 27.30 2.54
C TYR A 385 3.08 25.99 2.75
N GLN A 386 3.41 25.28 3.82
CA GLN A 386 2.62 24.16 4.30
C GLN A 386 1.21 24.61 4.71
N LYS A 387 0.27 23.67 4.68
CA LYS A 387 -1.14 23.92 5.01
C LYS A 387 -1.29 24.60 6.39
N GLY A 388 -1.94 25.76 6.40
CA GLY A 388 -2.19 26.56 7.59
C GLY A 388 -1.03 27.47 8.01
N TYR A 389 0.08 27.51 7.28
CA TYR A 389 1.20 28.43 7.52
C TYR A 389 1.30 29.53 6.46
N ASN A 390 0.29 29.66 5.60
CA ASN A 390 0.32 30.56 4.47
C ASN A 390 -0.20 31.95 4.87
N HIS A 391 0.73 32.83 5.23
CA HIS A 391 0.41 34.20 5.61
C HIS A 391 -0.27 35.00 4.48
N LEU A 392 -0.01 34.67 3.20
CA LEU A 392 -0.62 35.31 2.03
C LEU A 392 -2.11 34.97 1.91
N LYS A 393 -2.50 33.76 2.37
CA LYS A 393 -3.91 33.34 2.46
C LYS A 393 -4.59 33.72 3.77
N GLY A 394 -3.93 34.55 4.59
CA GLY A 394 -4.48 35.06 5.85
C GLY A 394 -4.33 34.10 7.03
N ASP A 395 -3.49 33.07 6.93
CA ASP A 395 -3.19 32.19 8.06
C ASP A 395 -2.45 32.98 9.15
N LYS A 396 -3.07 33.10 10.33
CA LYS A 396 -2.49 33.78 11.49
C LYS A 396 -1.67 32.79 12.30
N VAL A 397 -0.36 32.77 12.08
CA VAL A 397 0.56 31.93 12.86
C VAL A 397 1.25 32.79 13.92
N LEU A 398 0.83 32.65 15.19
CA LEU A 398 1.54 33.23 16.34
C LEU A 398 2.53 32.22 16.93
N TRP A 399 2.10 30.95 17.08
CA TRP A 399 2.94 29.80 17.43
C TRP A 399 2.27 28.55 16.85
N LYS A 400 3.02 27.72 16.11
CA LYS A 400 2.59 26.37 15.73
C LYS A 400 3.72 25.38 16.06
N LEU A 401 3.36 24.31 16.76
CA LEU A 401 4.24 23.28 17.33
C LEU A 401 4.57 22.18 16.31
#